data_AF-A0A654CQB1-F1
#
_entry.id   AF-A0A654CQB1-F1
#
_cell.length_a   1.000
_cell.length_b   1.000
_cell.length_c   1.000
_cell.angle_alpha   90.00
_cell.angle_beta   90.00
_cell.angle_gamma   90.00
#
_symmetry.space_group_name_H-M   'P 1'
#
loop_
_entity.id
_entity.type
_entity.pdbx_description
1 polymer ?
#
loop_
_entity_poly.entity_id
_entity_poly.type
_entity_poly.pdbx_seq_one_letter_code
_entity_poly.pdbx_strand_id
1 'polypeptide(L)' 'MSRKLVAPFLIAKDADGQFRITIRDTRFNSQNYPIVTSALQPEMFKSAVAARAHAKQQFGAEAGQFASK' A
#
# COMPACT_ATOMS: atom_id res chain seq x y z
N MET A 1 7.10 13.21 -19.10
CA MET A 1 7.42 12.41 -17.91
C MET A 1 6.20 11.58 -17.54
N SER A 2 6.20 10.27 -17.82
CA SER A 2 5.12 9.37 -17.40
C SER A 2 5.10 9.31 -15.87
N ARG A 3 4.11 9.92 -15.24
CA ARG A 3 3.98 9.97 -13.78
C ARG A 3 3.43 8.63 -13.34
N LYS A 4 4.31 7.68 -13.00
CA LYS A 4 3.91 6.36 -12.49
C LYS A 4 2.98 6.55 -11.29
N LEU A 5 1.77 6.02 -11.39
CA LEU A 5 0.81 6.01 -10.29
C LEU A 5 1.44 5.30 -9.08
N VAL A 6 1.27 5.87 -7.90
CA VAL A 6 1.77 5.28 -6.67
C VAL A 6 0.93 4.03 -6.39
N ALA A 7 1.60 2.89 -6.21
CA ALA A 7 0.91 1.63 -5.92
C ALA A 7 0.11 1.74 -4.60
N PRO A 8 -1.18 1.44 -4.56
CA PRO A 8 -2.01 1.75 -3.40
C PRO A 8 -1.71 0.91 -2.16
N PHE A 9 -1.02 -0.23 -2.27
CA PHE A 9 -0.66 -1.06 -1.12
C PHE A 9 0.85 -1.11 -0.93
N LEU A 10 1.37 -0.48 0.12
CA LEU A 10 2.78 -0.57 0.50
C LEU A 10 2.95 -1.59 1.63
N ILE A 11 3.79 -2.58 1.42
CA ILE A 11 4.17 -3.56 2.44
C ILE A 11 5.57 -3.23 2.90
N ALA A 12 5.71 -2.93 4.19
CA ALA A 12 6.99 -2.60 4.80
C ALA A 12 7.24 -3.48 6.02
N LYS A 13 8.50 -3.79 6.28
CA LYS A 13 8.93 -4.47 7.50
C LYS A 13 9.23 -3.42 8.56
N ASP A 14 8.66 -3.60 9.74
CA ASP A 14 8.92 -2.73 10.89
C ASP A 14 10.19 -3.16 11.66
N ALA A 15 10.63 -2.35 12.62
CA ALA A 15 11.81 -2.60 13.45
C ALA A 15 11.74 -3.93 14.21
N ASP A 16 10.55 -4.33 14.66
CA ASP A 16 10.30 -5.62 15.33
C ASP A 16 10.28 -6.82 14.38
N GLY A 17 10.54 -6.59 13.09
CA GLY A 17 10.59 -7.61 12.06
C GLY A 17 9.23 -8.07 11.52
N GLN A 18 8.15 -7.42 11.95
CA GLN A 18 6.79 -7.68 11.48
C GLN A 18 6.49 -6.91 10.20
N PHE A 19 5.68 -7.47 9.31
CA PHE A 19 5.23 -6.81 8.09
C PHE A 19 3.95 -6.03 8.36
N ARG A 20 3.89 -4.78 7.92
CA ARG A 20 2.70 -3.93 8.00
C ARG A 20 2.27 -3.47 6.61
N ILE A 21 0.98 -3.21 6.47
CA ILE A 21 0.39 -2.69 5.24
C ILE A 21 0.12 -1.20 5.44
N THR A 22 0.55 -0.37 4.50
CA THR A 22 0.16 1.03 4.41
C THR A 22 -0.67 1.19 3.14
N ILE A 23 -1.92 1.63 3.31
CA ILE A 23 -2.82 1.93 2.20
C ILE A 23 -2.57 3.37 1.77
N ARG A 24 -2.37 3.56 0.48
CA ARG A 24 -2.10 4.86 -0.16
C ARG A 24 -3.25 5.17 -1.11
N ASP A 25 -4.06 6.14 -0.73
CA ASP A 25 -5.10 6.67 -1.62
C ASP A 25 -4.49 7.82 -2.43
N THR A 26 -4.74 7.84 -3.74
CA THR A 26 -4.30 8.91 -4.64
C THR A 26 -5.53 9.58 -5.24
N ARG A 27 -5.78 10.82 -4.84
CA ARG A 27 -6.79 11.68 -5.45
C ARG A 27 -6.15 12.82 -6.23
N PHE A 28 -6.86 13.37 -7.20
CA PHE A 28 -6.39 14.52 -7.98
C PHE A 28 -7.14 15.78 -7.57
N ASN A 29 -6.41 16.89 -7.43
CA ASN A 29 -7.05 18.19 -7.21
C ASN A 29 -7.54 18.81 -8.54
N SER A 30 -8.13 20.00 -8.47
CA SER A 30 -8.64 20.75 -9.64
C SER A 30 -7.58 21.08 -10.69
N GLN A 31 -6.30 21.03 -10.34
CA GLN A 31 -5.16 21.24 -11.23
C GLN A 31 -4.55 19.92 -11.72
N ASN A 32 -5.25 18.80 -11.51
CA ASN A 32 -4.79 17.45 -11.86
C ASN A 32 -3.45 17.04 -11.19
N TYR A 33 -3.15 17.61 -10.02
CA TYR A 33 -2.02 17.17 -9.20
C TYR A 33 -2.44 16.00 -8.30
N PRO A 34 -1.63 14.92 -8.24
CA PRO A 34 -1.89 13.79 -7.36
C PRO A 34 -1.57 14.18 -5.90
N ILE A 35 -2.54 13.97 -5.03
CA ILE A 35 -2.43 14.06 -3.58
C ILE A 35 -2.50 12.63 -3.06
N VAL A 36 -1.41 12.17 -2.46
CA VAL A 36 -1.30 10.81 -1.90
C VAL A 36 -1.46 10.89 -0.39
N THR A 37 -2.44 10.18 0.15
CA THR A 37 -2.63 10.02 1.60
C THR A 37 -2.30 8.60 2.01
N SER A 38 -1.44 8.44 3.02
CA SER A 38 -1.03 7.15 3.55
C SER A 38 -1.68 6.85 4.90
N ALA A 39 -2.38 5.73 5.00
CA ALA A 39 -2.95 5.20 6.22
C ALA A 39 -2.24 3.88 6.59
N LEU A 40 -1.53 3.87 7.71
CA LEU A 40 -0.92 2.64 8.26
C LEU A 40 -2.03 1.78 8.85
N GLN A 41 -2.08 0.52 8.44
CA GLN A 41 -3.01 -0.45 9.00
C GLN A 41 -2.45 -1.04 10.30
N PRO A 42 -3.30 -1.24 11.33
CA PRO A 42 -2.88 -1.75 12.64
C PRO A 42 -2.45 -3.22 12.59
N GLU A 43 -2.87 -3.98 11.57
CA GLU A 43 -2.54 -5.40 11.45
C GLU A 43 -1.05 -5.62 11.18
N MET A 44 -0.50 -6.61 11.88
CA MET A 44 0.88 -7.03 11.74
C MET A 44 0.94 -8.47 11.23
N PHE A 45 1.81 -8.70 10.26
CA PHE A 45 1.92 -9.97 9.57
C PHE A 45 3.30 -10.57 9.77
N LYS A 46 3.37 -11.90 9.89
CA LYS A 46 4.65 -12.62 10.01
C LYS A 46 5.43 -12.69 8.69
N SER A 47 4.77 -12.48 7.55
CA SER A 47 5.39 -12.52 6.22
C SER A 47 4.75 -11.52 5.26
N ALA A 48 5.52 -11.07 4.25
CA ALA A 48 5.00 -10.22 3.18
C ALA A 48 3.88 -10.91 2.37
N VAL A 49 3.92 -12.23 2.26
CA VAL A 49 2.88 -13.01 1.56
C VAL A 49 1.56 -12.96 2.31
N ALA A 50 1.58 -13.09 3.65
CA ALA A 50 0.39 -12.95 4.47
C ALA A 50 -0.21 -11.54 4.37
N ALA A 51 0.63 -10.50 4.39
CA ALA A 51 0.19 -9.12 4.17
C ALA A 51 -0.46 -8.93 2.78
N ARG A 52 0.12 -9.49 1.72
CA ARG A 52 -0.48 -9.45 0.36
C ARG A 52 -1.81 -10.18 0.31
N ALA A 53 -1.91 -11.36 0.91
CA ALA A 53 -3.14 -12.14 0.93
C ALA A 53 -4.26 -11.39 1.68
N HIS A 54 -3.94 -10.80 2.83
CA HIS A 54 -4.88 -9.96 3.58
C HIS A 54 -5.35 -8.77 2.74
N ALA A 55 -4.44 -8.07 2.07
CA ALA A 55 -4.80 -6.95 1.21
C ALA A 55 -5.69 -7.35 0.03
N LYS A 56 -5.44 -8.52 -0.57
CA LYS A 56 -6.31 -9.09 -1.61
C LYS A 56 -7.72 -9.38 -1.10
N GLN A 57 -7.82 -10.00 0.08
CA GLN A 57 -9.09 -10.47 0.63
C GLN A 57 -9.94 -9.34 1.23
N GLN A 58 -9.33 -8.42 1.98
CA GLN A 58 -10.06 -7.37 2.70
C GLN A 58 -10.22 -6.09 1.89
N PHE A 59 -9.23 -5.77 1.04
CA PHE A 59 -9.19 -4.50 0.30
C PHE A 59 -9.25 -4.68 -1.22
N GLY A 60 -9.44 -5.91 -1.72
CA GLY A 60 -9.55 -6.20 -3.15
C GLY A 60 -8.27 -5.89 -3.94
N ALA A 61 -7.10 -5.89 -3.29
CA ALA A 61 -5.85 -5.49 -3.91
C ALA A 61 -5.44 -6.39 -5.08
N GLU A 62 -4.95 -5.81 -6.18
CA GLU A 62 -4.47 -6.58 -7.33
C GLU A 62 -2.94 -6.75 -7.34
N ALA A 63 -2.42 -7.71 -8.11
CA ALA A 63 -0.98 -8.02 -8.14
C ALA A 63 -0.09 -6.82 -8.52
N GLY A 64 -0.57 -5.93 -9.41
CA GLY A 64 0.15 -4.71 -9.83
C GLY A 64 0.06 -3.54 -8.86
N GLN A 65 -0.74 -3.67 -7.79
CA GLN A 65 -1.03 -2.59 -6.85
C GLN A 65 -0.16 -2.65 -5.58
N PHE A 66 0.76 -3.61 -5.51
CA PHE A 66 1.67 -3.78 -4.38
C PHE A 66 3.03 -3.11 -4.64
N ALA A 67 3.50 -2.35 -3.66
CA ALA A 67 4.90 -1.98 -3.52
C ALA A 67 5.47 -2.61 -2.24
N SER A 68 6.76 -2.92 -2.27
CA SER A 68 7.51 -3.36 -1.09
C SER A 68 8.67 -2.41 -0.83
N LYS A 69 8.91 -2.08 0.43
CA LYS A 69 10.04 -1.25 0.89
C LYS A 69 10.75 -1.94 2.04
#